data_AF-M6HX05-F1
#
_entry.id   AF-M6HX05-F1
#
_cell.length_a   1.000
_cell.length_b   1.000
_cell.length_c   1.000
_cell.angle_alpha   90.00
_cell.angle_beta   90.00
_cell.angle_gamma   90.00
#
_symmetry.space_group_name_H-M   'P 1'
#
loop_
_entity.id
_entity.type
_entity.pdbx_description
1 polymer ?
#
loop_
_entity_poly.entity_id
_entity_poly.type
_entity_poly.pdbx_seq_one_letter_code
_entity_poly.pdbx_strand_id
1 'polypeptide(L)'
;MIFESVHRIEDTLNSIQEVFSDCEFLIGREMTKIHEEILHFSPFATKKPKEFASKGEFVVLINTNRKKMLKGSIGSADRIQ
;
A
#
# COMPACT_ATOMS: atom_id res chain seq x y z
N MET A 1 -1.24 -9.50 -0.62
CA MET A 1 0.17 -9.18 -0.91
C MET A 1 0.47 -9.67 -2.31
N ILE A 2 1.16 -8.86 -3.11
CA ILE A 2 1.49 -9.14 -4.51
C ILE A 2 2.99 -8.91 -4.72
N PHE A 3 3.63 -9.71 -5.57
CA PHE A 3 4.98 -9.45 -6.08
C PHE A 3 4.87 -8.94 -7.51
N GLU A 4 5.62 -7.89 -7.84
CA GLU A 4 5.57 -7.29 -9.17
C GLU A 4 6.94 -6.93 -9.75
N SER A 5 6.97 -6.96 -11.07
CA SER A 5 8.10 -6.47 -11.86
C SER A 5 7.97 -4.97 -12.11
N VAL A 6 9.10 -4.31 -12.35
CA VAL A 6 9.14 -2.92 -12.78
C VAL A 6 8.26 -2.61 -14.00
N HIS A 7 8.13 -3.54 -14.95
CA HIS A 7 7.38 -3.30 -16.18
C HIS A 7 5.87 -3.26 -15.98
N ARG A 8 5.38 -3.77 -14.84
CA ARG A 8 3.96 -3.94 -14.55
C ARG A 8 3.51 -3.21 -13.29
N ILE A 9 4.43 -2.65 -12.51
CA ILE A 9 4.11 -2.01 -11.24
C ILE A 9 3.16 -0.82 -11.43
N GLU A 10 3.36 0.02 -12.45
CA GLU A 10 2.48 1.17 -12.70
C GLU A 10 1.04 0.75 -13.02
N ASP A 11 0.86 -0.18 -13.97
CA ASP A 11 -0.46 -0.73 -14.32
C ASP A 11 -1.14 -1.40 -13.11
N THR A 12 -0.36 -2.08 -12.29
CA THR A 12 -0.84 -2.73 -11.07
C THR A 12 -1.32 -1.70 -10.05
N LEU A 13 -0.55 -0.64 -9.82
CA LEU A 13 -0.93 0.43 -8.89
C LEU A 13 -2.15 1.21 -9.36
N ASN A 14 -2.31 1.42 -10.67
CA ASN A 14 -3.51 2.01 -11.25
C ASN A 14 -4.72 1.11 -11.03
N SER A 15 -4.57 -0.21 -11.29
CA SER A 15 -5.64 -1.20 -11.07
C SER A 15 -6.04 -1.29 -9.59
N ILE A 16 -5.07 -1.23 -8.67
CA ILE A 16 -5.33 -1.22 -7.23
C ILE A 16 -6.15 0.00 -6.84
N GLN A 17 -5.81 1.18 -7.33
CA GLN A 17 -6.57 2.41 -7.05
C GLN A 17 -7.96 2.39 -7.67
N GLU A 18 -8.15 1.78 -8.84
CA GLU A 18 -9.46 1.63 -9.45
C GLU A 18 -10.37 0.68 -8.66
N VAL A 19 -9.84 -0.49 -8.26
CA VAL A 19 -10.62 -1.52 -7.56
C VAL A 19 -10.78 -1.21 -6.07
N PHE A 20 -9.79 -0.57 -5.46
CA PHE A 20 -9.71 -0.27 -4.03
C PHE A 20 -9.47 1.23 -3.77
N SER A 21 -10.36 2.09 -4.28
CA SER A 21 -10.20 3.56 -4.28
C SER A 21 -9.84 4.20 -2.93
N ASP A 22 -10.36 3.66 -1.83
CA ASP A 22 -10.19 4.20 -0.48
C ASP A 22 -9.28 3.32 0.40
N CYS A 23 -8.38 2.56 -0.23
CA CYS A 23 -7.49 1.64 0.44
C CYS A 23 -6.11 2.26 0.66
N GLU A 24 -5.56 2.02 1.85
CA GLU A 24 -4.14 2.25 2.10
C GLU A 24 -3.31 1.03 1.64
N PHE A 25 -2.11 1.26 1.15
CA PHE A 25 -1.21 0.20 0.75
C PHE A 25 0.26 0.58 0.95
N LEU A 26 1.11 -0.43 1.06
CA LEU A 26 2.57 -0.29 1.13
C LEU A 26 3.19 -0.85 -0.15
N ILE A 27 4.25 -0.19 -0.61
CA ILE A 27 5.15 -0.70 -1.64
C ILE A 27 6.53 -0.88 -0.99
N GLY A 28 7.05 -2.10 -1.00
CA GLY A 28 8.45 -2.39 -0.74
C GLY A 28 9.19 -2.56 -2.07
N ARG A 29 10.33 -1.90 -2.24
CA ARG A 29 11.20 -2.00 -3.41
C ARG A 29 12.56 -2.53 -2.98
N GLU A 30 13.10 -3.49 -3.72
CA GLU A 30 14.44 -4.06 -3.47
C GLU A 30 14.66 -4.50 -2.01
N MET A 31 13.67 -5.19 -1.42
CA MET A 31 13.73 -5.65 -0.03
C MET A 31 15.01 -6.42 0.26
N THR A 32 15.61 -6.17 1.42
CA THR A 32 16.88 -6.70 1.93
C THR A 32 18.15 -6.25 1.17
N LYS A 33 18.03 -5.38 0.15
CA LYS A 33 19.14 -4.89 -0.65
C LYS A 33 19.52 -3.45 -0.30
N ILE A 34 20.67 -2.98 -0.79
CA ILE A 34 21.21 -1.63 -0.49
C ILE A 34 20.26 -0.50 -0.90
N HIS A 35 19.47 -0.72 -1.96
CA HIS A 35 18.51 0.26 -2.48
C HIS A 35 17.07 -0.02 -2.00
N GLU A 36 16.92 -0.62 -0.81
CA GLU A 36 15.62 -0.88 -0.20
C GLU A 36 14.85 0.42 0.04
N GLU A 37 13.58 0.44 -0.36
CA GLU A 37 12.67 1.55 -0.09
C GLU A 37 11.29 1.01 0.32
N ILE A 38 10.68 1.63 1.33
CA ILE A 38 9.30 1.36 1.74
C ILE A 38 8.49 2.64 1.60
N LEU A 39 7.43 2.57 0.81
CA LEU A 39 6.52 3.68 0.54
C LEU A 39 5.14 3.35 1.06
N HIS A 40 4.54 4.31 1.77
CA HIS A 40 3.17 4.22 2.24
C HIS A 40 2.26 5.14 1.47
N PHE A 41 1.17 4.57 0.98
CA PHE A 41 0.12 5.26 0.24
C PHE A 41 -1.15 5.19 1.07
N SER A 42 -1.67 6.37 1.41
CA SER A 42 -2.96 6.51 2.09
C SER A 42 -3.84 7.45 1.29
N PRO A 43 -5.12 7.11 1.05
CA PRO A 43 -6.06 7.99 0.36
C PRO A 43 -6.32 9.29 1.14
N PHE A 44 -5.96 9.34 2.43
CA PHE A 44 -6.11 10.51 3.29
C PHE A 44 -4.81 11.32 3.44
N ALA A 45 -3.72 10.92 2.78
CA ALA A 45 -2.47 11.65 2.84
C ALA A 45 -2.61 13.01 2.12
N THR A 46 -2.25 14.10 2.80
CA THR A 46 -2.25 15.45 2.22
C THR A 46 -1.04 15.73 1.34
N LYS A 47 0.01 14.89 1.46
CA LYS A 47 1.22 14.97 0.65
C LYS A 47 1.19 13.91 -0.42
N LYS A 48 1.62 14.27 -1.64
CA LYS A 48 1.83 13.30 -2.70
C LYS A 48 2.88 12.27 -2.25
N PRO A 49 2.69 10.98 -2.59
CA PRO A 49 3.70 9.96 -2.34
C PRO A 49 5.02 10.35 -3.01
N LYS A 50 6.12 9.95 -2.39
CA LYS A 50 7.44 10.11 -3.00
C LYS A 50 7.49 9.22 -4.25
N GLU A 51 7.93 9.79 -5.37
CA GLU A 51 8.27 9.01 -6.56
C GLU A 51 9.40 8.04 -6.22
N PHE A 52 9.31 6.82 -6.74
CA PHE A 52 10.35 5.80 -6.59
C PHE A 52 10.99 5.51 -7.93
N ALA A 53 12.20 4.96 -7.90
CA ALA A 53 12.88 4.54 -9.11
C ALA A 53 12.10 3.37 -9.76
N SER A 54 11.70 3.55 -11.02
CA SER A 54 11.11 2.50 -11.86
C SER A 54 12.20 1.51 -12.30
N LYS A 55 12.82 0.81 -11.34
CA LYS A 55 13.79 -0.28 -11.52
C LYS A 55 13.71 -1.23 -10.34
N GLY A 56 13.78 -2.54 -10.62
CA GLY A 56 13.92 -3.58 -9.61
C GLY A 56 12.65 -4.40 -9.37
N GLU A 57 12.65 -5.04 -8.21
CA GLU A 57 11.60 -5.93 -7.70
C GLU A 57 10.73 -5.21 -6.67
N PHE A 58 9.42 -5.47 -6.75
CA PHE A 58 8.42 -4.83 -5.92
C PHE A 58 7.58 -5.83 -5.15
N VAL A 59 7.20 -5.43 -3.95
CA VAL A 59 6.21 -6.09 -3.11
C VAL A 59 5.13 -5.07 -2.78
N VAL A 60 3.87 -5.41 -3.02
CA VAL A 60 2.74 -4.56 -2.69
C VAL A 60 1.87 -5.23 -1.62
N LEU A 61 1.69 -4.54 -0.50
CA LEU A 61 0.77 -4.95 0.57
C LEU A 61 -0.43 -4.03 0.58
N ILE A 62 -1.60 -4.59 0.28
CA ILE A 62 -2.87 -3.85 0.15
C ILE A 62 -3.70 -4.10 1.40
N ASN A 63 -4.16 -3.04 2.07
CA ASN A 63 -5.06 -3.18 3.21
C ASN A 63 -6.53 -3.25 2.78
N THR A 64 -7.00 -4.44 2.42
CA THR A 64 -8.41 -4.66 2.03
C THR A 64 -9.38 -4.66 3.21
N ASN A 65 -8.88 -4.65 4.46
CA ASN A 65 -9.70 -4.80 5.67
C ASN A 65 -10.10 -3.44 6.25
N ARG A 66 -10.97 -2.72 5.54
CA ARG A 66 -11.75 -1.65 6.19
C ARG A 66 -12.84 -2.33 7.02
N LYS A 67 -12.63 -2.52 8.33
CA LYS A 67 -13.75 -2.73 9.27
C LYS A 67 -14.75 -1.62 8.94
N LYS A 68 -15.95 -1.97 8.45
CA LYS A 68 -17.02 -0.98 8.22
C LYS A 68 -17.15 -0.20 9.52
N MET A 69 -16.82 1.08 9.49
CA MET A 69 -16.98 1.95 10.64
C MET A 69 -18.49 2.06 10.85
N LEU A 70 -19.04 1.19 11.69
CA LEU A 70 -20.40 1.31 12.17
C LEU A 70 -20.47 2.68 12.84
N LYS A 71 -21.35 3.54 12.33
CA LYS A 71 -21.52 4.93 12.75
C LYS A 71 -21.45 5.02 14.29
N GLY A 72 -20.36 5.62 14.82
CA GLY A 72 -20.34 6.17 16.17
C GLY A 72 -19.87 5.29 17.33
N SER A 73 -18.89 4.40 17.16
CA SER A 73 -18.16 3.86 18.33
C SER A 73 -16.71 3.53 17.98
N ILE A 74 -15.75 4.31 18.51
CA ILE A 74 -14.34 3.93 18.56
C ILE A 74 -14.23 2.86 19.66
N GLY A 75 -14.51 1.62 19.27
CA GLY A 75 -14.34 0.44 20.12
C GLY A 75 -12.91 -0.09 19.97
N SER A 76 -12.15 0.01 21.05
CA SER A 76 -10.91 -0.71 21.30
C SER A 76 -11.04 -2.20 20.95
N ALA A 77 -10.48 -2.62 19.82
CA ALA A 77 -10.26 -4.02 19.43
C ALA A 77 -9.20 -3.99 18.32
N ASP A 78 -7.94 -4.31 18.58
CA ASP A 78 -7.51 -5.64 19.01
C ASP A 78 -6.28 -5.56 19.94
N ARG A 79 -6.40 -6.08 21.18
CA ARG A 79 -5.24 -6.52 21.97
C ARG A 79 -5.00 -7.96 21.55
N ILE A 80 -3.91 -8.23 20.82
CA ILE A 80 -3.45 -9.61 20.61
C ILE A 80 -2.55 -9.94 21.80
N GLN A 81 -2.96 -10.96 22.55
CA GLN A 81 -2.20 -11.59 23.63
C GLN A 81 -1.22 -12.61 23.04
#